data_AF-A0A7J9QS17-F1
#
_entry.id   AF-A0A7J9QS17-F1
#
_cell.length_a   1.000
_cell.length_b   1.000
_cell.length_c   1.000
_cell.angle_alpha   90.00
_cell.angle_beta   90.00
_cell.angle_gamma   90.00
#
_symmetry.space_group_name_H-M   'P 1'
#
loop_
_entity.id
_entity.type
_entity.pdbx_description
1 polymer ?
#
loop_
_entity_poly.entity_id
_entity_poly.type
_entity_poly.pdbx_seq_one_letter_code
_entity_poly.pdbx_strand_id
1 'polypeptide(L)'
;YNDINTRDWYAGADLAKEAAERHSRIYKLEDTHFDPVVHYADDKEIDEKLAQALIKSLEWGNKIPTGIFYKNDLISPFTTRLTDKIPNYMENPPAKQNISKDGKPTTDVSKLLDSLQV
;
A
#
# COMPACT_ATOMS: atom_id res chain seq x y z
N TYR A 1 -9.09 9.58 27.65
CA TYR A 1 -8.28 9.53 26.41
C TYR A 1 -7.39 8.30 26.50
N ASN A 2 -6.46 8.04 25.57
CA ASN A 2 -5.49 6.94 25.72
C ASN A 2 -4.29 7.39 26.57
N ASP A 3 -4.33 7.04 27.85
CA ASP A 3 -3.29 7.39 28.82
C ASP A 3 -2.30 6.22 29.04
N ILE A 4 -2.42 5.15 28.24
CA ILE A 4 -1.61 3.93 28.31
C ILE A 4 -0.46 3.99 27.29
N ASN A 5 -0.78 4.21 26.01
CA ASN A 5 0.21 4.22 24.92
C ASN A 5 0.85 5.61 24.77
N THR A 6 1.54 6.06 25.82
CA THR A 6 2.22 7.36 25.84
C THR A 6 3.58 7.29 25.12
N ARG A 7 4.20 8.45 24.85
CA ARG A 7 5.58 8.52 24.34
C ARG A 7 6.55 7.73 25.22
N ASP A 8 6.41 7.84 26.53
CA ASP A 8 7.31 7.20 27.49
C ASP A 8 7.10 5.68 27.50
N TRP A 9 5.86 5.22 27.30
CA TRP A 9 5.57 3.80 27.06
C TRP A 9 6.26 3.32 25.77
N TYR A 10 6.12 3.98 24.63
CA TYR A 10 6.86 3.57 23.41
C TYR A 10 8.38 3.61 23.59
N ALA A 11 8.89 4.55 24.40
CA ALA A 11 10.31 4.65 24.75
C ALA A 11 10.79 3.55 25.71
N GLY A 12 9.89 2.72 26.26
CA GLY A 12 10.27 1.63 27.17
C GLY A 12 10.47 2.05 28.62
N ALA A 13 10.00 3.23 29.02
CA ALA A 13 10.33 3.83 30.33
C ALA A 13 9.89 2.97 31.54
N ASP A 14 8.83 2.19 31.38
CA ASP A 14 8.25 1.29 32.38
C ASP A 14 8.84 -0.15 32.36
N LEU A 15 9.71 -0.50 31.40
CA LEU A 15 10.19 -1.88 31.23
C LEU A 15 11.18 -2.34 32.31
N ALA A 16 11.94 -1.42 32.92
CA ALA A 16 12.94 -1.78 33.91
C ALA A 16 13.14 -0.70 34.98
N LYS A 17 13.45 -1.15 36.20
CA LYS A 17 13.77 -0.26 37.34
C LYS A 17 15.12 0.43 37.13
N GLU A 18 16.12 -0.33 36.69
CA GLU A 18 17.46 0.18 36.40
C GLU A 18 17.51 0.82 35.01
N ALA A 19 18.14 2.00 34.91
CA ALA A 19 18.20 2.75 33.65
C ALA A 19 18.99 2.01 32.56
N ALA A 20 19.97 1.17 32.95
CA ALA A 20 20.82 0.42 32.02
C ALA A 20 20.09 -0.70 31.26
N GLU A 21 18.94 -1.16 31.77
CA GLU A 21 18.14 -2.24 31.16
C GLU A 21 16.97 -1.72 30.32
N ARG A 22 16.73 -0.40 30.32
CA ARG A 22 15.65 0.20 29.54
C ARG A 22 16.04 0.27 28.08
N HIS A 23 15.16 -0.25 27.22
CA HIS A 23 15.29 -0.15 25.77
C HIS A 23 13.97 0.32 25.18
N SER A 24 14.03 0.98 24.02
CA SER A 24 12.80 1.32 23.29
C SER A 24 12.03 0.05 22.93
N ARG A 25 10.70 0.11 23.03
CA ARG A 25 9.85 -0.92 22.44
C ARG A 25 9.95 -0.89 20.92
N ILE A 26 10.17 0.29 20.35
CA ILE A 26 10.24 0.50 18.91
C ILE A 26 11.61 0.08 18.40
N TYR A 27 11.62 -0.70 17.34
CA TYR A 27 12.82 -0.94 16.55
C TYR A 27 12.51 -0.85 15.06
N LYS A 28 13.52 -0.52 14.27
CA LYS A 28 13.42 -0.38 12.82
C LYS A 28 13.75 -1.70 12.15
N LEU A 29 12.89 -2.15 11.24
CA LEU A 29 13.15 -3.35 10.46
C LEU A 29 14.35 -3.15 9.53
N GLU A 30 14.56 -1.93 9.02
CA GLU A 30 15.70 -1.57 8.16
C GLU A 30 17.07 -1.66 8.86
N ASP A 31 17.10 -1.57 10.19
CA ASP A 31 18.33 -1.72 10.98
C ASP A 31 18.63 -3.22 11.28
N THR A 32 17.81 -4.14 10.74
CA THR A 32 17.96 -5.59 10.87
C THR A 32 18.20 -6.27 9.52
N HIS A 33 18.42 -7.58 9.51
CA HIS A 33 18.52 -8.37 8.27
C HIS A 33 17.16 -8.69 7.62
N PHE A 34 16.12 -7.90 7.92
CA PHE A 34 14.78 -8.11 7.39
C PHE A 34 14.67 -7.56 5.96
N ASP A 35 14.39 -8.43 5.00
CA ASP A 35 14.19 -8.06 3.59
C ASP A 35 12.70 -8.13 3.22
N PRO A 36 11.99 -6.99 3.11
CA PRO A 36 10.56 -6.95 2.80
C PRO A 36 10.23 -7.05 1.30
N VAL A 37 11.24 -6.99 0.43
CA VAL A 37 11.02 -6.86 -1.03
C VAL A 37 10.83 -8.23 -1.65
N VAL A 38 9.82 -8.36 -2.50
CA VAL A 38 9.64 -9.48 -3.43
C VAL A 38 10.47 -9.21 -4.68
N HIS A 39 11.41 -10.08 -5.01
CA HIS A 39 12.38 -9.88 -6.09
C HIS A 39 11.99 -10.58 -7.39
N TYR A 40 11.22 -11.66 -7.32
CA TYR A 40 10.81 -12.47 -8.46
C TYR A 40 9.31 -12.85 -8.36
N ALA A 41 8.68 -13.01 -9.53
CA ALA A 41 7.26 -13.34 -9.64
C ALA A 41 7.04 -14.85 -9.47
N ASP A 42 7.45 -15.37 -8.32
CA ASP A 42 7.30 -16.77 -7.91
C ASP A 42 6.40 -16.86 -6.68
N ASP A 43 5.41 -17.74 -6.72
CA ASP A 43 4.40 -17.85 -5.65
C ASP A 43 5.05 -18.17 -4.29
N LYS A 44 6.11 -18.98 -4.29
CA LYS A 44 6.82 -19.35 -3.06
C LYS A 44 7.48 -18.15 -2.40
N GLU A 45 8.14 -17.27 -3.16
CA GLU A 45 8.72 -16.05 -2.59
C GLU A 45 7.65 -15.11 -2.07
N ILE A 46 6.58 -14.92 -2.84
CA ILE A 46 5.46 -14.06 -2.44
C ILE A 46 4.87 -14.54 -1.11
N ASP A 47 4.59 -15.84 -0.99
CA ASP A 47 4.05 -16.44 0.23
C ASP A 47 5.03 -16.35 1.40
N GLU A 48 6.32 -16.61 1.17
CA GLU A 48 7.36 -16.48 2.21
C GLU A 48 7.46 -15.05 2.74
N LYS A 49 7.48 -14.05 1.84
CA LYS A 49 7.55 -12.62 2.21
C LYS A 49 6.29 -12.16 2.93
N LEU A 50 5.11 -12.61 2.50
CA LEU A 50 3.84 -12.35 3.18
C LEU A 50 3.81 -12.98 4.59
N ALA A 51 4.26 -14.22 4.72
CA ALA A 51 4.32 -14.90 6.02
C ALA A 51 5.27 -14.19 6.99
N GLN A 52 6.45 -13.76 6.52
CA GLN A 52 7.41 -13.00 7.31
C GLN A 52 6.83 -11.64 7.76
N ALA A 53 6.17 -10.92 6.85
CA ALA A 53 5.50 -9.67 7.14
C ALA A 53 4.40 -9.85 8.20
N LEU A 54 3.60 -10.92 8.09
CA LEU A 54 2.56 -11.26 9.05
C LEU A 54 3.17 -11.53 10.44
N ILE A 55 4.20 -12.37 10.54
CA ILE A 55 4.88 -12.67 11.80
C ILE A 55 5.38 -11.37 12.46
N LYS A 56 5.99 -10.47 11.70
CA LYS A 56 6.43 -9.17 12.22
C LYS A 56 5.28 -8.27 12.65
N SER A 57 4.17 -8.26 11.91
CA SER A 57 3.00 -7.42 12.24
C SER A 57 2.32 -7.82 13.56
N LEU A 58 2.54 -9.05 14.02
CA LEU A 58 2.01 -9.57 15.28
C LEU A 58 2.89 -9.23 16.49
N GLU A 59 4.10 -8.68 16.29
CA GLU A 59 4.95 -8.25 17.39
C GLU A 59 4.37 -7.01 18.08
N TRP A 60 4.06 -7.15 19.37
CA TRP A 60 3.55 -6.08 20.21
C TRP A 60 4.03 -6.23 21.66
N GLY A 61 3.94 -5.16 22.44
CA GLY A 61 4.38 -5.14 23.84
C GLY A 61 5.83 -4.68 23.94
N ASN A 62 6.77 -5.58 24.22
CA ASN A 62 8.15 -5.20 24.50
C ASN A 62 8.98 -4.93 23.23
N LYS A 63 8.52 -5.41 22.08
CA LYS A 63 9.14 -5.16 20.78
C LYS A 63 8.04 -4.81 19.78
N ILE A 64 8.23 -3.70 19.09
CA ILE A 64 7.29 -3.10 18.17
C ILE A 64 8.08 -2.74 16.90
N PRO A 65 7.99 -3.55 15.84
CA PRO A 65 8.66 -3.25 14.60
C PRO A 65 8.03 -2.02 13.93
N THR A 66 8.88 -1.25 13.27
CA THR A 66 8.51 -0.13 12.40
C THR A 66 9.31 -0.22 11.11
N GLY A 67 8.80 0.40 10.04
CA GLY A 67 9.44 0.36 8.72
C GLY A 67 8.57 -0.36 7.69
N ILE A 68 9.20 -0.89 6.64
CA ILE A 68 8.52 -1.60 5.55
C ILE A 68 8.42 -3.08 5.91
N PHE A 69 7.21 -3.61 6.00
CA PHE A 69 6.95 -5.01 6.33
C PHE A 69 6.89 -5.89 5.08
N TYR A 70 6.38 -5.35 3.98
CA TYR A 70 6.21 -6.04 2.71
C TYR A 70 6.18 -5.04 1.57
N LYS A 71 6.81 -5.37 0.45
CA LYS A 71 6.80 -4.58 -0.77
C LYS A 71 6.86 -5.48 -2.00
N ASN A 72 5.85 -5.40 -2.86
CA ASN A 72 5.80 -6.13 -4.12
C ASN A 72 5.48 -5.17 -5.26
N ASP A 73 6.53 -4.73 -5.96
CA ASP A 73 6.44 -3.83 -7.12
C ASP A 73 6.21 -4.58 -8.44
N LEU A 74 6.15 -5.92 -8.42
CA LEU A 74 5.94 -6.75 -9.61
C LEU A 74 4.47 -6.78 -10.04
N ILE A 75 3.55 -6.45 -9.13
CA ILE A 75 2.12 -6.40 -9.41
C ILE A 75 1.79 -5.07 -10.10
N SER A 76 1.41 -5.15 -11.38
CA SER A 76 0.97 -3.99 -12.15
C SER A 76 -0.13 -3.21 -11.41
N PRO A 77 0.01 -1.89 -11.21
CA PRO A 77 -1.05 -1.07 -10.63
C PRO A 77 -2.36 -1.14 -11.44
N PHE A 78 -3.49 -0.88 -10.78
CA PHE A 78 -4.80 -0.91 -11.45
C PHE A 78 -4.88 0.05 -12.65
N THR A 79 -4.25 1.22 -12.55
CA THR A 79 -4.18 2.21 -13.64
C THR A 79 -3.48 1.66 -14.88
N THR A 80 -2.43 0.85 -14.71
CA THR A 80 -1.76 0.16 -15.82
C THR A 80 -2.68 -0.90 -16.42
N ARG A 81 -3.44 -1.64 -15.60
CA ARG A 81 -4.41 -2.62 -16.13
C ARG A 81 -5.59 -1.96 -16.87
N LEU A 82 -5.93 -0.72 -16.54
CA LEU A 82 -6.98 0.01 -17.26
C LEU A 82 -6.58 0.31 -18.71
N THR A 83 -5.29 0.44 -19.02
CA THR A 83 -4.85 0.68 -20.41
C THR A 83 -5.14 -0.50 -21.34
N ASP A 84 -5.29 -1.71 -20.79
CA ASP A 84 -5.68 -2.90 -21.57
C ASP A 84 -7.13 -2.82 -22.09
N LYS A 85 -7.98 -2.01 -21.45
CA LYS A 85 -9.39 -1.80 -21.82
C LYS A 85 -9.65 -0.43 -22.43
N ILE A 86 -8.92 0.58 -21.97
CA ILE A 86 -9.03 1.98 -22.40
C ILE A 86 -7.62 2.44 -22.79
N PRO A 87 -7.18 2.21 -24.04
CA PRO A 87 -5.78 2.43 -24.46
C PRO A 87 -5.23 3.82 -24.17
N ASN A 88 -6.07 4.86 -24.27
CA ASN A 88 -5.68 6.25 -24.04
C ASN A 88 -5.91 6.74 -22.60
N TYR A 89 -6.13 5.85 -21.62
CA TYR A 89 -6.48 6.23 -20.24
C TYR A 89 -5.42 7.12 -19.57
N MET A 90 -4.13 6.86 -19.81
CA MET A 90 -3.04 7.65 -19.21
C MET A 90 -2.89 9.04 -19.84
N GLU A 91 -3.20 9.15 -21.14
CA GLU A 91 -3.08 10.40 -21.90
C GLU A 91 -4.32 11.29 -21.71
N ASN A 92 -5.51 10.68 -21.71
CA ASN A 92 -6.81 11.35 -21.63
C ASN A 92 -7.71 10.75 -20.52
N PRO A 93 -7.28 10.82 -19.24
CA PRO A 93 -8.06 10.33 -18.12
C PRO A 93 -9.38 11.10 -17.98
N PRO A 94 -10.41 10.53 -17.31
CA PRO A 94 -11.74 11.15 -17.21
C PRO A 94 -11.73 12.62 -16.78
N ALA A 95 -10.86 12.99 -15.84
CA ALA A 95 -10.74 14.36 -15.34
C ALA A 95 -10.21 15.38 -16.38
N LYS A 96 -9.57 14.92 -17.45
CA LYS A 96 -9.02 15.77 -18.52
C LYS A 96 -9.88 15.74 -19.80
N GLN A 97 -10.89 14.88 -19.85
CA GLN A 97 -11.73 14.76 -21.03
C GLN A 97 -12.58 16.02 -21.22
N ASN A 98 -12.56 16.56 -22.44
CA ASN A 98 -13.47 17.62 -22.81
C ASN A 98 -14.86 17.03 -23.13
N ILE A 99 -15.75 17.04 -22.14
CA ILE A 99 -17.09 16.46 -22.22
C ILE A 99 -18.14 17.40 -22.82
N SER A 100 -17.86 18.69 -22.95
CA SER A 100 -18.82 19.66 -23.46
C SER A 100 -18.15 20.85 -24.14
N LYS A 101 -18.76 21.35 -25.21
CA LYS A 101 -18.39 22.60 -25.86
C LYS A 101 -19.63 23.48 -25.98
N ASP A 102 -19.54 24.73 -25.52
CA ASP A 102 -20.65 25.70 -25.56
C ASP A 102 -21.94 25.17 -24.91
N GLY A 103 -21.81 24.44 -23.80
CA GLY A 103 -22.93 23.84 -23.05
C GLY A 103 -23.55 22.59 -23.69
N LYS A 104 -23.00 22.10 -24.80
CA LYS A 104 -23.47 20.89 -25.50
C LYS A 104 -22.49 19.73 -25.32
N PRO A 105 -22.97 18.47 -25.21
CA PRO A 105 -22.10 17.30 -25.15
C PRO A 105 -21.24 17.16 -26.41
N THR A 106 -20.00 16.70 -26.25
CA THR A 106 -19.07 16.41 -27.37
C THR A 106 -19.05 14.94 -27.77
N THR A 107 -19.61 14.05 -26.94
CA THR A 107 -19.62 12.60 -27.17
C THR A 107 -20.63 12.22 -28.25
N ASP A 108 -20.15 11.52 -29.28
CA ASP A 108 -21.01 10.91 -30.30
C ASP A 108 -21.49 9.52 -29.84
N VAL A 109 -22.81 9.36 -29.71
CA VAL A 109 -23.46 8.11 -29.31
C VAL A 109 -24.22 7.43 -30.47
N SER A 110 -24.09 7.94 -31.70
CA SER A 110 -24.87 7.46 -32.86
C SER A 110 -24.74 5.95 -33.06
N LYS A 111 -23.51 5.41 -32.98
CA LYS A 111 -23.25 3.96 -33.09
C LYS A 111 -23.99 3.11 -32.06
N LEU A 112 -24.18 3.63 -30.84
CA LEU A 112 -24.94 2.93 -29.81
C LEU A 112 -26.44 2.93 -30.15
N LEU A 113 -26.96 4.04 -30.66
CA LEU A 113 -28.36 4.16 -31.06
C LEU A 113 -28.68 3.31 -32.30
N ASP A 114 -27.78 3.27 -33.28
CA ASP A 114 -27.92 2.44 -34.49
C ASP A 114 -28.02 0.95 -34.12
N SER A 115 -27.30 0.50 -33.09
CA SER A 115 -27.36 -0.89 -32.62
C SER A 115 -28.70 -1.30 -31.99
N LEU A 116 -29.55 -0.32 -31.66
CA LEU A 116 -30.86 -0.52 -31.05
C LEU A 116 -32.01 -0.39 -32.06
N GLN A 117 -31.73 -0.01 -33.31
CA GLN A 117 -32.73 0.02 -34.37
C GLN A 117 -33.04 -1.42 -34.81
N VAL A 118 -34.33 -1.77 -34.77
CA VAL A 118 -34.91 -3.06 -35.19
C VAL A 118 -35.26 -3.02 -36.67
#